data_AF-A0A9P9MES1-F1
#
_entry.id   AF-A0A9P9MES1-F1
#
_cell.length_a   1.000
_cell.length_b   1.000
_cell.length_c   1.000
_cell.angle_alpha   90.00
_cell.angle_beta   90.00
_cell.angle_gamma   90.00
#
_symmetry.space_group_name_H-M   'P 1'
#
loop_
_entity.id
_entity.type
_entity.pdbx_description
1 polymer ?
#
loop_
_entity_poly.entity_id
_entity_poly.type
_entity_poly.pdbx_seq_one_letter_code
_entity_poly.pdbx_strand_id
1 'polypeptide(L)'
;MKPLSFILSLLITTAASATILRINNWCNHDIWIWKWDPLQRCDVGNRNACSSNPNELPIGIQPGASSSGGSSMDFEIKPTSADEWKNWIEATIRIKIYKEKPKNKNYMEFRYALQHSEKGDGILQWSLSDEKGAFMKEFVKVTPYPERFLGGDCLVIRCRKNQEWCNHDQRRAAERFRACNHQPDIMWLDICEPEHLWNNRRGEELLEDMH
;
A
#
# COMPACT_ATOMS: atom_id res chain seq x y z
N MET A 1 22.00 55.39 20.38
CA MET A 1 22.37 53.98 20.13
C MET A 1 21.11 53.14 20.30
N LYS A 2 20.59 52.53 19.22
CA LYS A 2 19.38 51.68 19.25
C LYS A 2 19.81 50.20 19.18
N PRO A 3 19.29 49.30 20.02
CA PRO A 3 19.61 47.89 19.91
C PRO A 3 18.81 47.28 18.75
N LEU A 4 19.50 46.63 17.80
CA LEU A 4 18.87 45.74 16.83
C LEU A 4 18.54 44.42 17.54
N SER A 5 17.25 44.16 17.71
CA SER A 5 16.74 42.86 18.14
C SER A 5 16.66 41.96 16.91
N PHE A 6 17.58 40.99 16.80
CA PHE A 6 17.49 39.92 15.81
C PHE A 6 16.56 38.84 16.37
N ILE A 7 15.34 38.79 15.85
CA ILE A 7 14.43 37.66 16.07
C ILE A 7 14.93 36.51 15.19
N LEU A 8 15.58 35.53 15.83
CA LEU A 8 16.00 34.29 15.20
C LEU A 8 14.74 33.42 14.98
N SER A 9 14.11 33.55 13.82
CA SER A 9 13.02 32.66 13.42
C SER A 9 13.57 31.24 13.21
N LEU A 10 13.33 30.38 14.19
CA LEU A 10 13.62 28.95 14.10
C LEU A 10 12.64 28.33 13.09
N LEU A 11 13.10 28.13 11.84
CA LEU A 11 12.38 27.34 10.84
C LEU A 11 12.40 25.88 11.30
N ILE A 12 11.33 25.46 11.98
CA ILE A 12 11.05 24.04 12.20
C ILE A 12 10.57 23.50 10.85
N THR A 13 11.48 22.97 10.04
CA THR A 13 11.12 22.13 8.90
C THR A 13 10.53 20.84 9.45
N THR A 14 9.21 20.75 9.52
CA THR A 14 8.54 19.47 9.74
C THR A 14 8.83 18.61 8.53
N ALA A 15 9.73 17.63 8.68
CA ALA A 15 9.95 16.63 7.65
C ALA A 15 8.59 15.96 7.36
N ALA A 16 8.12 16.04 6.12
CA ALA A 16 6.93 15.31 5.71
C ALA A 16 7.21 13.82 5.94
N SER A 17 6.41 13.17 6.78
CA SER A 17 6.52 11.73 7.02
C SER A 17 6.25 11.00 5.70
N ALA A 18 7.15 10.09 5.31
CA ALA A 18 6.92 9.26 4.13
C ALA A 18 5.76 8.29 4.42
N THR A 19 4.81 8.16 3.50
CA THR A 19 3.76 7.15 3.64
C THR A 19 4.35 5.76 3.44
N ILE A 20 4.00 4.84 4.33
CA ILE A 20 4.38 3.44 4.23
C ILE A 20 3.19 2.59 3.81
N LEU A 21 3.37 1.69 2.84
CA LEU A 21 2.49 0.55 2.64
C LEU A 21 3.06 -0.64 3.41
N ARG A 22 2.35 -1.07 4.45
CA ARG A 22 2.65 -2.30 5.19
C ARG A 22 1.77 -3.43 4.68
N ILE A 23 2.39 -4.48 4.16
CA ILE A 23 1.69 -5.68 3.69
C ILE A 23 1.81 -6.75 4.76
N ASN A 24 0.68 -7.18 5.33
CA ASN A 24 0.62 -8.21 6.36
C ASN A 24 0.14 -9.54 5.77
N ASN A 25 0.91 -10.59 5.98
CA ASN A 25 0.57 -11.95 5.59
C ASN A 25 -0.01 -12.73 6.78
N TRP A 26 -1.34 -12.81 6.84
CA TRP A 26 -2.07 -13.64 7.79
C TRP A 26 -2.40 -15.04 7.24
N CYS A 27 -1.98 -15.33 6.00
CA CYS A 27 -2.19 -16.63 5.40
C CYS A 27 -1.36 -17.68 6.15
N ASN A 28 -1.70 -18.95 5.99
CA ASN A 28 -0.91 -20.07 6.49
C ASN A 28 0.22 -20.50 5.53
N HIS A 29 0.54 -19.66 4.55
CA HIS A 29 1.54 -19.90 3.51
C HIS A 29 2.25 -18.59 3.17
N ASP A 30 3.42 -18.71 2.55
CA ASP A 30 4.16 -17.56 2.04
C ASP A 30 3.37 -16.79 0.99
N ILE A 31 3.61 -15.49 0.91
CA ILE A 31 3.23 -14.67 -0.26
C ILE A 31 4.49 -14.06 -0.88
N TRP A 32 4.43 -13.85 -2.19
CA TRP A 32 5.56 -13.40 -2.99
C TRP A 32 5.22 -12.12 -3.72
N ILE A 33 6.13 -11.16 -3.66
CA ILE A 33 5.90 -9.80 -4.16
C ILE A 33 6.88 -9.46 -5.26
N TRP A 34 6.32 -8.90 -6.33
CA TRP A 34 7.04 -8.20 -7.38
C TRP A 34 6.54 -6.76 -7.43
N LYS A 35 7.46 -5.79 -7.36
CA LYS A 35 7.13 -4.36 -7.40
C LYS A 35 7.49 -3.78 -8.76
N TRP A 36 6.59 -3.08 -9.42
CA TRP A 36 6.92 -2.33 -10.61
C TRP A 36 7.85 -1.16 -10.28
N ASP A 37 9.00 -1.11 -10.94
CA ASP A 37 9.92 0.01 -10.90
C ASP A 37 9.71 0.90 -12.14
N PRO A 38 9.33 2.19 -11.96
CA PRO A 38 9.07 3.09 -13.08
C PRO A 38 10.34 3.52 -13.80
N LEU A 39 11.50 3.54 -13.13
CA LEU A 39 12.78 3.92 -13.72
C LEU A 39 13.31 2.78 -14.60
N GLN A 40 13.26 1.55 -14.10
CA GLN A 40 13.72 0.36 -14.83
C GLN A 40 12.67 -0.19 -15.81
N ARG A 41 11.42 0.29 -15.72
CA ARG A 41 10.27 -0.16 -16.53
C ARG A 41 10.09 -1.68 -16.48
N CYS A 42 10.26 -2.28 -15.30
CA CYS A 42 10.14 -3.71 -15.08
C CYS A 42 9.63 -4.01 -13.66
N ASP A 43 9.14 -5.23 -13.42
CA ASP A 43 8.89 -5.68 -12.05
C ASP A 43 10.22 -6.11 -11.41
N VAL A 44 10.51 -5.62 -10.20
CA VAL A 44 11.72 -5.87 -9.41
C VAL A 44 11.43 -6.62 -8.12
N GLY A 45 12.42 -7.37 -7.64
CA GLY A 45 12.32 -8.26 -6.49
C GLY A 45 13.27 -7.85 -5.36
N ASN A 46 13.79 -8.85 -4.64
CA ASN A 46 14.53 -8.67 -3.39
C ASN A 46 15.84 -7.88 -3.53
N ARG A 47 16.48 -7.86 -4.70
CA ARG A 47 17.74 -7.13 -4.93
C ARG A 47 17.54 -5.95 -5.87
N ASN A 48 16.29 -5.51 -6.08
CA ASN A 48 15.92 -4.41 -6.98
C ASN A 48 16.38 -4.60 -8.44
N ALA A 49 16.69 -5.83 -8.87
CA ALA A 49 16.95 -6.13 -10.28
C ALA A 49 15.63 -6.48 -10.98
N CYS A 50 15.58 -6.33 -12.31
CA CYS A 50 14.41 -6.75 -13.08
C CYS A 50 14.17 -8.26 -12.97
N SER A 51 12.90 -8.66 -12.89
CA SER A 51 12.42 -10.06 -12.89
C SER A 51 12.80 -10.88 -14.12
N SER A 52 13.29 -10.26 -15.19
CA SER A 52 13.91 -10.96 -16.33
C SER A 52 15.30 -11.52 -16.01
N ASN A 53 15.96 -11.02 -14.96
CA ASN A 53 17.21 -11.57 -14.47
C ASN A 53 16.91 -12.90 -13.77
N PRO A 54 17.49 -14.03 -14.23
CA PRO A 54 17.18 -15.37 -13.70
C PRO A 54 17.60 -15.55 -12.23
N ASN A 55 18.52 -14.72 -11.74
CA ASN A 55 18.94 -14.78 -10.35
C ASN A 55 18.01 -13.97 -9.44
N GLU A 56 17.15 -13.12 -9.99
CA GLU A 56 16.27 -12.27 -9.20
C GLU A 56 15.07 -13.06 -8.67
N LEU A 57 14.82 -12.90 -7.38
CA LEU A 57 13.73 -13.56 -6.68
C LEU A 57 12.70 -12.53 -6.20
N PRO A 58 11.40 -12.90 -6.15
CA PRO A 58 10.41 -12.05 -5.51
C PRO A 58 10.73 -11.86 -4.03
N ILE A 59 10.21 -10.78 -3.47
CA ILE A 59 10.26 -10.53 -2.03
C ILE A 59 9.26 -11.49 -1.37
N GLY A 60 9.72 -12.35 -0.46
CA GLY A 60 8.87 -13.27 0.28
C GLY A 60 8.42 -12.69 1.60
N ILE A 61 7.13 -12.81 1.92
CA ILE A 61 6.61 -12.57 3.27
C ILE A 61 6.09 -13.91 3.78
N GLN A 62 6.74 -14.42 4.84
CA GLN A 62 6.37 -15.68 5.49
C GLN A 62 4.98 -15.56 6.15
N PRO A 63 4.30 -16.67 6.49
CA PRO A 63 3.09 -16.61 7.31
C PRO A 63 3.42 -16.10 8.72
N GLY A 64 2.58 -15.21 9.27
CA GLY A 64 2.69 -14.83 10.67
C GLY A 64 2.12 -15.88 11.64
N ALA A 65 2.46 -15.76 12.92
CA ALA A 65 1.81 -16.53 13.96
C ALA A 65 0.35 -16.04 14.09
N SER A 66 -0.61 -16.95 14.01
CA SER A 66 -2.05 -16.68 13.94
C SER A 66 -2.62 -15.88 15.14
N SER A 67 -1.85 -15.67 16.20
CA SER A 67 -2.24 -14.99 17.43
C SER A 67 -1.57 -13.63 17.69
N SER A 68 -0.56 -13.22 16.92
CA SER A 68 0.24 -12.00 17.22
C SER A 68 0.46 -11.09 16.02
N GLY A 69 -0.36 -11.22 14.96
CA GLY A 69 -0.17 -10.50 13.71
C GLY A 69 0.47 -11.33 12.61
N GLY A 70 0.02 -11.12 11.37
CA GLY A 70 0.71 -11.61 10.17
C GLY A 70 2.17 -11.12 10.13
N SER A 71 3.09 -11.85 9.48
CA SER A 71 4.40 -11.27 9.17
C SER A 71 4.21 -10.11 8.20
N SER A 72 4.99 -9.05 8.37
CA SER A 72 4.80 -7.82 7.60
C SER A 72 6.04 -7.41 6.82
N MET A 73 5.82 -6.69 5.71
CA MET A 73 6.87 -5.99 4.98
C MET A 73 6.40 -4.57 4.67
N ASP A 74 7.31 -3.61 4.85
CA ASP A 74 7.05 -2.20 4.60
C ASP A 74 7.63 -1.78 3.25
N PHE A 75 6.83 -1.03 2.49
CA PHE A 75 7.19 -0.41 1.23
C PHE A 75 6.93 1.08 1.31
N GLU A 76 7.94 1.89 1.05
CA GLU A 76 7.76 3.33 0.92
C GLU A 76 6.88 3.66 -0.30
N ILE A 77 5.82 4.45 -0.08
CA ILE A 77 4.97 5.00 -1.14
C ILE A 77 5.65 6.24 -1.69
N LYS A 78 6.31 6.06 -2.82
CA LYS A 78 7.00 7.14 -3.51
C LYS A 78 6.04 8.03 -4.30
N PRO A 79 6.27 9.36 -4.33
CA PRO A 79 5.50 10.25 -5.16
C PRO A 79 5.69 9.95 -6.64
N THR A 80 4.61 10.12 -7.40
CA THR A 80 4.61 10.16 -8.85
C THR A 80 5.11 11.53 -9.31
N SER A 81 5.90 11.59 -10.38
CA SER A 81 6.37 12.88 -10.90
C SER A 81 5.19 13.74 -11.40
N ALA A 82 5.37 15.07 -11.43
CA ALA A 82 4.31 15.99 -11.85
C ALA A 82 3.81 15.72 -13.29
N ASP A 83 4.69 15.29 -14.19
CA ASP A 83 4.32 14.94 -15.56
C ASP A 83 3.59 13.60 -15.65
N GLU A 84 4.04 12.60 -14.90
CA GLU A 84 3.36 11.31 -14.80
C GLU A 84 1.98 11.44 -14.17
N TRP A 85 1.80 12.38 -13.23
CA TRP A 85 0.52 12.63 -12.58
C TRP A 85 -0.58 13.07 -13.56
N LYS A 86 -0.22 13.77 -14.65
CA LYS A 86 -1.19 14.17 -15.70
C LYS A 86 -1.88 12.95 -16.32
N ASN A 87 -1.20 11.80 -16.35
CA ASN A 87 -1.71 10.51 -16.82
C ASN A 87 -1.56 9.44 -15.72
N TRP A 88 -1.88 9.80 -14.47
CA TRP A 88 -1.54 9.00 -13.29
C TRP A 88 -2.05 7.56 -13.33
N ILE A 89 -3.18 7.30 -14.00
CA ILE A 89 -3.74 5.94 -14.16
C ILE A 89 -2.75 5.01 -14.89
N GLU A 90 -1.98 5.54 -15.84
CA GLU A 90 -0.96 4.76 -16.56
C GLU A 90 0.38 4.73 -15.82
N ALA A 91 0.63 5.76 -15.00
CA ALA A 91 1.86 5.92 -14.24
C ALA A 91 1.82 5.34 -12.81
N THR A 92 0.80 4.55 -12.49
CA THR A 92 0.70 3.91 -11.17
C THR A 92 1.91 3.01 -10.90
N ILE A 93 2.42 3.07 -9.67
CA ILE A 93 3.25 2.00 -9.13
C ILE A 93 2.34 0.79 -8.87
N ARG A 94 2.87 -0.41 -9.13
CA ARG A 94 2.13 -1.67 -9.05
C ARG A 94 2.87 -2.62 -8.14
N ILE A 95 2.15 -3.26 -7.24
CA ILE A 95 2.66 -4.29 -6.35
C ILE A 95 1.84 -5.54 -6.62
N LYS A 96 2.49 -6.53 -7.24
CA LYS A 96 1.88 -7.80 -7.62
C LYS A 96 2.21 -8.83 -6.56
N ILE A 97 1.18 -9.50 -6.08
CA ILE A 97 1.24 -10.39 -4.92
C ILE A 97 0.74 -11.76 -5.35
N TYR A 98 1.57 -12.76 -5.13
CA TYR A 98 1.36 -14.13 -5.58
C TYR A 98 1.33 -15.09 -4.38
N LYS A 99 0.51 -16.14 -4.47
CA LYS A 99 0.58 -17.29 -3.54
C LYS A 99 1.75 -18.22 -3.82
N GLU A 100 2.25 -18.20 -5.06
CA GLU A 100 3.34 -19.05 -5.52
C GLU A 100 4.51 -18.19 -6.00
N LYS A 101 5.74 -18.70 -5.83
CA LYS A 101 6.97 -18.00 -6.22
C LYS A 101 7.09 -17.71 -7.73
N PRO A 102 6.62 -18.57 -8.66
CA PRO A 102 6.67 -18.29 -10.09
C PRO A 102 5.71 -17.16 -10.52
N LYS A 103 6.23 -16.19 -11.28
CA LYS A 103 5.49 -15.00 -11.77
C LYS A 103 4.37 -15.31 -12.77
N ASN A 104 4.34 -16.52 -13.35
CA ASN A 104 3.36 -16.92 -14.36
C ASN A 104 2.01 -17.37 -13.79
N LYS A 105 1.82 -17.24 -12.47
CA LYS A 105 0.58 -17.59 -11.78
C LYS A 105 -0.33 -16.37 -11.64
N ASN A 106 -1.55 -16.65 -11.18
CA ASN A 106 -2.53 -15.62 -10.86
C ASN A 106 -1.99 -14.75 -9.71
N TYR A 107 -2.29 -13.46 -9.74
CA TYR A 107 -1.86 -12.51 -8.72
C TYR A 107 -2.97 -11.50 -8.42
N MET A 108 -2.87 -10.95 -7.22
CA MET A 108 -3.53 -9.73 -6.82
C MET A 108 -2.59 -8.54 -7.07
N GLU A 109 -3.11 -7.43 -7.57
CA GLU A 109 -2.36 -6.21 -7.82
C GLU A 109 -2.89 -5.07 -6.95
N PHE A 110 -2.01 -4.52 -6.12
CA PHE A 110 -2.22 -3.23 -5.47
C PHE A 110 -1.56 -2.15 -6.33
N ARG A 111 -2.33 -1.12 -6.70
CA ARG A 111 -1.82 -0.02 -7.53
C ARG A 111 -1.97 1.28 -6.76
N TYR A 112 -1.01 2.18 -6.92
CA TYR A 112 -1.15 3.52 -6.37
C TYR A 112 -0.46 4.58 -7.23
N ALA A 113 -0.90 5.82 -7.07
CA ALA A 113 -0.22 7.03 -7.52
C ALA A 113 -0.32 8.08 -6.41
N LEU A 114 0.77 8.78 -6.12
CA LEU A 114 0.81 9.81 -5.08
C LEU A 114 1.22 11.13 -5.71
N GLN A 115 0.32 12.10 -5.70
CA GLN A 115 0.67 13.49 -6.03
C GLN A 115 1.44 14.08 -4.85
N HIS A 116 2.71 14.39 -5.05
CA HIS A 116 3.45 15.13 -4.03
C HIS A 116 2.89 16.54 -3.91
N SER A 117 2.75 17.01 -2.67
CA SER A 117 2.59 18.42 -2.37
C SER A 117 3.61 18.84 -1.33
N GLU A 118 4.27 19.97 -1.58
CA GLU A 118 5.24 20.57 -0.67
C GLU A 118 4.63 20.94 0.70
N LYS A 119 3.30 20.98 0.80
CA LYS A 119 2.56 21.34 2.03
C LYS A 119 1.98 20.14 2.79
N GLY A 120 2.26 18.90 2.36
CA GLY A 120 1.77 17.69 3.04
C GLY A 120 0.30 17.34 2.77
N ASP A 121 -0.34 18.00 1.81
CA ASP A 121 -1.71 17.77 1.31
C ASP A 121 -1.72 17.01 -0.03
N GLY A 122 -0.79 16.06 -0.19
CA GLY A 122 -0.72 15.23 -1.38
C GLY A 122 -1.95 14.33 -1.55
N ILE A 123 -2.35 14.10 -2.81
CA ILE A 123 -3.46 13.20 -3.15
C ILE A 123 -2.91 11.80 -3.41
N LEU A 124 -3.30 10.83 -2.60
CA LEU A 124 -3.03 9.41 -2.84
C LEU A 124 -4.23 8.77 -3.55
N GLN A 125 -3.98 8.13 -4.68
CA GLN A 125 -4.94 7.28 -5.38
C GLN A 125 -4.50 5.84 -5.28
N TRP A 126 -5.40 4.90 -4.98
CA TRP A 126 -5.09 3.48 -4.98
C TRP A 126 -6.23 2.59 -5.40
N SER A 127 -5.89 1.40 -5.86
CA SER A 127 -6.84 0.35 -6.19
C SER A 127 -6.28 -1.01 -5.77
N LEU A 128 -7.20 -1.96 -5.67
CA LEU A 128 -6.88 -3.36 -5.47
C LEU A 128 -7.69 -4.16 -6.47
N SER A 129 -7.02 -5.04 -7.20
CA SER A 129 -7.65 -5.94 -8.17
C SER A 129 -7.04 -7.34 -8.06
N ASP A 130 -7.84 -8.36 -8.40
CA ASP A 130 -7.39 -9.74 -8.49
C ASP A 130 -7.84 -10.30 -9.84
N GLU A 131 -7.11 -9.93 -10.89
CA GLU A 131 -7.46 -10.15 -12.31
C GLU A 131 -7.67 -11.65 -12.64
N LYS A 132 -7.12 -12.55 -11.83
CA LYS A 132 -7.22 -14.01 -12.08
C LYS A 132 -7.57 -14.82 -10.84
N GLY A 133 -8.08 -14.18 -9.80
CA GLY A 133 -8.68 -14.85 -8.64
C GLY A 133 -7.70 -15.59 -7.71
N ALA A 134 -6.48 -15.09 -7.53
CA ALA A 134 -5.49 -15.67 -6.61
C ALA A 134 -5.95 -15.66 -5.14
N PHE A 135 -6.66 -14.61 -4.71
CA PHE A 135 -7.06 -14.35 -3.32
C PHE A 135 -8.58 -14.17 -3.14
N MET A 136 -9.40 -14.48 -4.15
CA MET A 136 -10.87 -14.39 -4.07
C MET A 136 -11.53 -15.16 -2.93
N LYS A 137 -10.85 -16.19 -2.42
CA LYS A 137 -11.32 -17.03 -1.31
C LYS A 137 -10.78 -16.59 0.04
N GLU A 138 -10.11 -15.45 0.10
CA GLU A 138 -9.50 -14.88 1.30
C GLU A 138 -10.14 -13.55 1.67
N PHE A 139 -10.03 -13.16 2.95
CA PHE A 139 -10.31 -11.81 3.40
C PHE A 139 -9.11 -10.92 3.09
N VAL A 140 -9.33 -9.85 2.31
CA VAL A 140 -8.28 -8.88 1.99
C VAL A 140 -8.75 -7.46 2.26
N LYS A 141 -8.02 -6.72 3.09
CA LYS A 141 -8.40 -5.37 3.54
C LYS A 141 -7.28 -4.37 3.25
N VAL A 142 -7.62 -3.20 2.72
CA VAL A 142 -6.71 -2.04 2.64
C VAL A 142 -7.21 -0.96 3.57
N THR A 143 -6.41 -0.60 4.57
CA THR A 143 -6.77 0.36 5.61
C THR A 143 -5.75 1.51 5.66
N PRO A 144 -6.12 2.75 5.33
CA PRO A 144 -5.25 3.91 5.55
C PRO A 144 -5.30 4.38 7.02
N TYR A 145 -4.20 4.95 7.51
CA TYR A 145 -4.06 5.55 8.85
C TYR A 145 -3.49 6.97 8.80
N PRO A 146 -3.90 7.87 9.70
CA PRO A 146 -5.04 7.72 10.61
C PRO A 146 -6.33 7.46 9.84
N GLU A 147 -7.15 6.53 10.33
CA GLU A 147 -8.54 6.44 9.90
C GLU A 147 -9.22 7.71 10.40
N ARG A 148 -9.15 8.82 9.65
CA ARG A 148 -9.81 10.04 10.11
C ARG A 148 -11.33 9.80 10.10
N PHE A 149 -11.86 9.59 11.29
CA PHE A 149 -13.28 9.51 11.60
C PHE A 149 -13.97 10.79 11.12
N LEU A 150 -15.18 10.64 10.59
CA LEU A 150 -16.13 11.70 10.20
C LEU A 150 -15.95 12.23 8.77
N GLY A 151 -16.24 11.38 7.78
CA GLY A 151 -16.61 11.83 6.43
C GLY A 151 -15.47 12.05 5.43
N GLY A 152 -14.23 11.65 5.76
CA GLY A 152 -13.06 11.86 4.91
C GLY A 152 -13.00 10.96 3.66
N ASP A 153 -12.25 11.43 2.67
CA ASP A 153 -12.11 10.82 1.33
C ASP A 153 -11.41 9.44 1.34
N CYS A 154 -10.66 9.14 2.40
CA CYS A 154 -9.74 7.99 2.49
C CYS A 154 -10.47 6.68 2.82
N LEU A 155 -11.02 6.03 1.79
CA LEU A 155 -11.90 4.87 1.95
C LEU A 155 -11.14 3.54 2.14
N VAL A 156 -11.54 2.77 3.15
CA VAL A 156 -11.10 1.38 3.35
C VAL A 156 -11.61 0.50 2.21
N ILE A 157 -10.75 -0.35 1.65
CA ILE A 157 -11.15 -1.41 0.71
C ILE A 157 -11.33 -2.71 1.52
N ARG A 158 -12.48 -3.37 1.38
CA ARG A 158 -12.82 -4.63 2.05
C ARG A 158 -13.27 -5.65 1.02
N CYS A 159 -12.41 -6.59 0.66
CA CYS A 159 -12.72 -7.69 -0.26
C CYS A 159 -12.99 -8.96 0.55
N ARG A 160 -14.27 -9.31 0.67
CA ARG A 160 -14.70 -10.49 1.43
C ARG A 160 -14.50 -11.75 0.61
N LYS A 161 -14.19 -12.83 1.33
CA LYS A 161 -14.15 -14.19 0.80
C LYS A 161 -15.44 -14.55 0.06
N ASN A 162 -15.32 -15.14 -1.13
CA ASN A 162 -16.43 -15.68 -1.94
C ASN A 162 -17.54 -14.66 -2.31
N GLN A 163 -17.26 -13.36 -2.25
CA GLN A 163 -18.16 -12.32 -2.77
C GLN A 163 -17.64 -11.76 -4.09
N GLU A 164 -18.39 -10.84 -4.72
CA GLU A 164 -17.84 -10.01 -5.79
C GLU A 164 -16.60 -9.29 -5.24
N TRP A 165 -15.43 -9.79 -5.66
CA TRP A 165 -14.16 -9.35 -5.13
C TRP A 165 -13.82 -7.97 -5.72
N CYS A 166 -13.12 -7.13 -4.96
CA CYS A 166 -12.92 -5.73 -5.34
C CYS A 166 -12.29 -5.62 -6.73
N ASN A 167 -12.98 -4.97 -7.66
CA ASN A 167 -12.56 -4.80 -9.05
C ASN A 167 -12.15 -6.12 -9.77
N HIS A 168 -12.66 -7.27 -9.34
CA HIS A 168 -12.42 -8.55 -10.02
C HIS A 168 -12.99 -8.52 -11.44
N ASP A 169 -12.24 -9.11 -12.38
CA ASP A 169 -12.53 -9.13 -13.82
C ASP A 169 -12.77 -7.75 -14.48
N GLN A 170 -12.53 -6.65 -13.76
CA GLN A 170 -12.59 -5.34 -14.35
C GLN A 170 -11.36 -5.12 -15.22
N ARG A 171 -11.60 -4.76 -16.49
CA ARG A 171 -10.53 -4.28 -17.36
C ARG A 171 -9.83 -3.10 -16.69
N ARG A 172 -8.54 -2.93 -16.92
CA ARG A 172 -7.72 -1.83 -16.37
C ARG A 172 -8.36 -0.44 -16.50
N ALA A 173 -9.07 -0.18 -17.60
CA ALA A 173 -9.74 1.11 -17.85
C ALA A 173 -11.02 1.32 -17.01
N ALA A 174 -11.59 0.26 -16.43
CA ALA A 174 -12.79 0.29 -15.60
C ALA A 174 -12.48 0.17 -14.10
N GLU A 175 -11.21 -0.01 -13.74
CA GLU A 175 -10.77 -0.18 -12.36
C GLU A 175 -11.13 1.05 -11.52
N ARG A 176 -11.76 0.81 -10.37
CA ARG A 176 -12.18 1.89 -9.46
C ARG A 176 -11.07 2.20 -8.45
N PHE A 177 -10.51 3.39 -8.57
CA PHE A 177 -9.57 3.93 -7.61
C PHE A 177 -10.29 4.59 -6.43
N ARG A 178 -9.67 4.50 -5.26
CA ARG A 178 -9.98 5.27 -4.06
C ARG A 178 -9.00 6.45 -4.01
N ALA A 179 -9.49 7.58 -3.52
CA ALA A 179 -8.72 8.80 -3.35
C ALA A 179 -8.51 9.07 -1.86
N CYS A 180 -7.48 9.82 -1.52
CA CYS A 180 -7.29 10.37 -0.18
C CYS A 180 -6.55 11.67 -0.34
N ASN A 181 -7.24 12.78 -0.07
CA ASN A 181 -6.70 14.13 -0.23
C ASN A 181 -5.72 14.52 0.90
N HIS A 182 -5.58 13.65 1.90
CA HIS A 182 -4.57 13.79 2.94
C HIS A 182 -3.72 12.54 2.94
N GLN A 183 -2.43 12.70 2.70
CA GLN A 183 -1.50 11.58 2.66
C GLN A 183 -1.53 10.81 4.01
N PRO A 184 -1.88 9.50 4.01
CA PRO A 184 -1.86 8.70 5.24
C PRO A 184 -0.43 8.47 5.71
N ASP A 185 -0.21 8.26 7.00
CA ASP A 185 1.10 7.87 7.54
C ASP A 185 1.44 6.43 7.11
N ILE A 186 0.46 5.55 7.21
CA ILE A 186 0.58 4.14 6.84
C ILE A 186 -0.69 3.65 6.14
N MET A 187 -0.52 2.79 5.16
CA MET A 187 -1.57 1.96 4.60
C MET A 187 -1.26 0.51 4.91
N TRP A 188 -2.20 -0.18 5.54
CA TRP A 188 -2.11 -1.62 5.73
C TRP A 188 -2.82 -2.34 4.60
N LEU A 189 -2.16 -3.34 4.02
CA LEU A 189 -2.76 -4.34 3.15
C LEU A 189 -2.72 -5.67 3.87
N ASP A 190 -3.84 -6.05 4.45
CA ASP A 190 -4.03 -7.30 5.16
C ASP A 190 -4.51 -8.39 4.24
N ILE A 191 -3.77 -9.49 4.19
CA ILE A 191 -4.06 -10.63 3.30
C ILE A 191 -4.32 -11.86 4.15
N CYS A 192 -5.46 -12.51 3.90
CA CYS A 192 -6.02 -13.60 4.71
C CYS A 192 -6.37 -13.18 6.15
N GLU A 193 -6.83 -11.95 6.34
CA GLU A 193 -7.17 -11.44 7.68
C GLU A 193 -8.18 -12.36 8.39
N PRO A 194 -7.97 -12.70 9.67
CA PRO A 194 -8.94 -13.48 10.43
C PRO A 194 -10.32 -12.80 10.49
N GLU A 195 -11.38 -13.57 10.31
CA GLU A 195 -12.75 -13.04 10.24
C GLU A 195 -13.15 -12.22 11.47
N HIS A 196 -12.68 -12.61 12.66
CA HIS A 196 -12.97 -11.91 13.90
C HIS A 196 -12.32 -10.50 14.00
N LEU A 197 -11.28 -10.22 13.19
CA LEU A 197 -10.62 -8.91 13.11
C LEU A 197 -11.12 -8.06 11.94
N TRP A 198 -11.92 -8.64 11.04
CA TRP A 198 -12.30 -8.03 9.77
C TRP A 198 -12.98 -6.65 9.91
N ASN A 199 -13.82 -6.51 10.93
CA ASN A 199 -14.55 -5.28 11.21
C ASN A 199 -13.80 -4.33 12.16
N ASN A 200 -12.67 -4.76 12.74
CA ASN A 200 -11.89 -3.95 13.67
C ASN A 200 -11.16 -2.84 12.93
N ARG A 201 -11.00 -1.73 13.63
CA ARG A 201 -10.23 -0.57 13.18
C ARG A 201 -8.79 -0.73 13.65
N ARG A 202 -7.81 -0.51 12.76
CA ARG A 202 -6.38 -0.66 13.08
C ARG A 202 -5.80 0.44 14.01
N GLY A 203 -6.66 1.23 14.65
CA GLY A 203 -6.28 2.29 15.60
C GLY A 203 -6.45 1.94 17.08
N GLU A 204 -7.10 0.82 17.41
CA GLU A 204 -7.34 0.42 18.81
C GLU A 204 -6.18 -0.44 19.39
N GLU A 205 -5.46 -1.19 18.56
CA GLU A 205 -4.34 -2.06 19.01
C GLU A 205 -3.03 -1.29 19.28
N LEU A 206 -2.78 -0.14 18.63
CA LEU A 206 -1.54 0.63 18.82
C LEU A 206 -1.39 1.26 20.21
N LEU A 207 -2.44 1.25 21.04
CA LEU A 207 -2.39 1.72 22.43
C LEU A 207 -2.10 0.60 23.43
N GLU A 208 -2.26 -0.68 23.07
CA GLU A 208 -2.02 -1.79 23.99
C GLU A 208 -0.56 -2.27 23.99
N ASP A 209 0.18 -2.10 22.88
CA ASP A 209 1.61 -2.44 22.80
C ASP A 209 2.56 -1.37 23.39
N MET A 210 2.02 -0.37 24.09
CA MET A 210 2.77 0.70 24.78
C MET A 210 2.72 0.60 26.32
N HIS A 211 2.28 -0.52 26.90
CA HIS A 211 2.26 -0.77 28.34
C HIS A 211 2.99 -2.05 28.77
#